data_AF-A0A972KR78-F1
#
_entry.id   AF-A0A972KR78-F1
#
_cell.length_a   1.000
_cell.length_b   1.000
_cell.length_c   1.000
_cell.angle_alpha   90.00
_cell.angle_beta   90.00
_cell.angle_gamma   90.00
#
_symmetry.space_group_name_H-M   'P 1'
#
loop_
_entity.id
_entity.type
_entity.pdbx_description
1 polymer ?
#
loop_
_entity_poly.entity_id
_entity_poly.type
_entity_poly.pdbx_seq_one_letter_code
_entity_poly.pdbx_strand_id
1 'polypeptide(L)'
;FLENCLRCSKEEQLIKEIILLDRRRIKGLGPAVANILYFLHPTIIPPFNTAIVNGFNRLFHEKVKLGSWTEYLRMREFILEKNNAMKSELSNDLGAFAGLLFDIGEGAIQIDDNTLLSDQERTRLERKLARRHEKILSEKEEEQLHSEMQYHLLTIGNALGYDVICASNDKSRCHNGHSFSFISLDVFPEINVDPDTRKTITLIDVVWFEKGTNVISCAFEVEKSTSIYSGILRLKDLIYSFTNNPPSLFLVIPDKREKEALLQLRRPSIQSSDSHIRYIVFSELRSSCDAICKFGEDKEILKKISKTIF
;
A
#
# COMPACT_ATOMS: atom_id res chain seq x y z
N PHE A 1 -9.04 -2.65 -12.82
CA PHE A 1 -9.68 -3.75 -12.07
C PHE A 1 -9.53 -5.06 -12.82
N LEU A 2 -10.30 -5.36 -13.87
CA LEU A 2 -10.22 -6.66 -14.56
C LEU A 2 -8.82 -7.00 -15.08
N GLU A 3 -8.10 -6.04 -15.66
CA GLU A 3 -6.70 -6.23 -16.08
C GLU A 3 -5.78 -6.60 -14.91
N ASN A 4 -5.94 -5.95 -13.75
CA ASN A 4 -5.20 -6.28 -12.53
C ASN A 4 -5.56 -7.68 -12.03
N CYS A 5 -6.86 -8.01 -12.02
CA CYS A 5 -7.34 -9.32 -11.64
C CYS A 5 -6.78 -10.41 -12.56
N LEU A 6 -6.76 -10.20 -13.88
CA LEU A 6 -6.18 -11.15 -14.85
C LEU A 6 -4.70 -11.46 -14.57
N ARG A 7 -3.93 -10.47 -14.10
CA ARG A 7 -2.51 -10.62 -13.77
C ARG A 7 -2.26 -11.16 -12.36
N CYS A 8 -3.29 -11.32 -11.52
CA CYS A 8 -3.12 -11.87 -10.19
C CYS A 8 -2.69 -13.34 -10.26
N SER A 9 -1.70 -13.74 -9.47
CA SER A 9 -1.29 -15.14 -9.33
C SER A 9 -1.53 -15.68 -7.92
N LYS A 10 -1.96 -14.82 -7.00
CA LYS A 10 -2.21 -15.14 -5.59
C LYS A 10 -3.56 -14.61 -5.13
N GLU A 11 -4.16 -15.32 -4.18
CA GLU A 11 -5.43 -14.93 -3.57
C GLU A 11 -5.35 -13.51 -2.97
N GLU A 12 -4.25 -13.13 -2.31
CA GLU A 12 -4.15 -11.82 -1.66
C GLU A 12 -4.32 -10.65 -2.62
N GLN A 13 -3.76 -10.79 -3.83
CA GLN A 13 -3.83 -9.76 -4.86
C GLN A 13 -5.26 -9.58 -5.37
N LEU A 14 -5.97 -10.68 -5.60
CA LEU A 14 -7.34 -10.64 -6.12
C LEU A 14 -8.31 -10.02 -5.11
N ILE A 15 -8.20 -10.41 -3.84
CA ILE A 15 -9.02 -9.84 -2.76
C ILE A 15 -8.70 -8.36 -2.53
N LYS A 16 -7.43 -7.95 -2.65
CA LYS A 16 -7.04 -6.53 -2.63
C LYS A 16 -7.81 -5.76 -3.72
N GLU A 17 -7.78 -6.22 -4.96
CA GLU A 17 -8.50 -5.54 -6.05
C GLU A 17 -10.01 -5.44 -5.80
N ILE A 18 -10.65 -6.49 -5.26
CA ILE A 18 -12.10 -6.50 -4.95
C ILE A 18 -12.43 -5.44 -3.90
N ILE A 19 -11.67 -5.37 -2.81
CA ILE A 19 -11.89 -4.39 -1.73
C ILE A 19 -11.67 -2.96 -2.25
N LEU A 20 -10.65 -2.78 -3.10
CA LEU A 20 -10.39 -1.49 -3.74
C LEU A 20 -11.51 -1.07 -4.71
N LEU A 21 -12.17 -2.02 -5.37
CA LEU A 21 -13.33 -1.78 -6.22
C LEU A 21 -14.55 -1.38 -5.39
N ASP A 22 -14.87 -2.15 -4.34
CA ASP A 22 -16.02 -1.93 -3.48
C ASP A 22 -15.97 -0.56 -2.78
N ARG A 23 -14.76 -0.12 -2.37
CA ARG A 23 -14.55 1.23 -1.81
C ARG A 23 -15.03 2.36 -2.74
N ARG A 24 -15.06 2.16 -4.06
CA ARG A 24 -15.53 3.17 -5.01
C ARG A 24 -17.06 3.32 -5.03
N ARG A 25 -17.81 2.41 -4.38
CA ARG A 25 -19.28 2.42 -4.27
C ARG A 25 -20.00 2.64 -5.61
N ILE A 26 -19.50 2.00 -6.66
CA ILE A 26 -20.06 2.12 -8.01
C ILE A 26 -21.42 1.40 -8.04
N LYS A 27 -22.50 2.14 -8.29
CA LYS A 27 -23.85 1.59 -8.36
C LYS A 27 -23.94 0.51 -9.46
N GLY A 28 -24.48 -0.65 -9.11
CA GLY A 28 -24.63 -1.79 -10.03
C GLY A 28 -23.40 -2.70 -10.15
N LEU A 29 -22.27 -2.35 -9.53
CA LEU A 29 -21.03 -3.12 -9.59
C LEU A 29 -20.80 -3.96 -8.33
N GLY A 30 -21.79 -4.80 -8.02
CA GLY A 30 -21.75 -5.73 -6.87
C GLY A 30 -21.07 -7.07 -7.19
N PRO A 31 -21.29 -8.10 -6.34
CA PRO A 31 -20.73 -9.44 -6.51
C PRO A 31 -21.06 -10.16 -7.84
N ALA A 32 -21.97 -9.63 -8.67
CA ALA A 32 -22.21 -10.18 -10.00
C ALA A 32 -20.93 -10.22 -10.87
N VAL A 33 -19.99 -9.29 -10.65
CA VAL A 33 -18.67 -9.30 -11.30
C VAL A 33 -17.84 -10.52 -10.90
N ALA A 34 -18.11 -11.13 -9.74
CA ALA A 34 -17.40 -12.33 -9.29
C ALA A 34 -17.54 -13.51 -10.26
N ASN A 35 -18.62 -13.58 -11.06
CA ASN A 35 -18.74 -14.61 -12.10
C ASN A 35 -17.67 -14.46 -13.18
N ILE A 36 -17.30 -13.23 -13.56
CA ILE A 36 -16.17 -12.99 -14.46
C ILE A 36 -14.86 -13.41 -13.77
N LEU A 37 -14.71 -13.07 -12.49
CA LEU A 37 -13.52 -13.42 -11.72
C LEU A 37 -13.38 -14.94 -11.52
N TYR A 38 -14.48 -15.70 -11.44
CA TYR A 38 -14.47 -17.16 -11.38
C TYR A 38 -13.82 -17.75 -12.64
N PHE A 39 -14.20 -17.29 -13.83
CA PHE A 39 -13.57 -17.77 -15.07
C PHE A 39 -12.08 -17.45 -15.15
N LEU A 40 -11.63 -16.38 -14.50
CA LEU A 40 -10.21 -16.04 -14.43
C LEU A 40 -9.48 -16.84 -13.34
N HIS A 41 -10.14 -17.11 -12.21
CA HIS A 41 -9.55 -17.66 -10.99
C HIS A 41 -10.46 -18.71 -10.34
N PRO A 42 -10.70 -19.87 -10.99
CA PRO A 42 -11.73 -20.82 -10.57
C PRO A 42 -11.42 -21.53 -9.24
N THR A 43 -10.16 -21.54 -8.83
CA THR A 43 -9.71 -22.11 -7.55
C THR A 43 -9.73 -21.11 -6.39
N ILE A 44 -10.01 -19.84 -6.68
CA ILE A 44 -9.95 -18.74 -5.70
C ILE A 44 -11.33 -18.10 -5.52
N ILE A 45 -12.13 -17.96 -6.56
CA ILE A 45 -13.41 -17.25 -6.54
C ILE A 45 -14.51 -18.23 -6.95
N PRO A 46 -15.52 -18.54 -6.10
CA PRO A 46 -16.65 -19.34 -6.55
C PRO A 46 -17.62 -18.50 -7.41
N PRO A 47 -18.32 -19.10 -8.39
CA PRO A 47 -19.42 -18.43 -9.06
C PRO A 47 -20.55 -18.12 -8.07
N PHE A 48 -21.42 -17.20 -8.46
CA PHE A 48 -22.42 -16.61 -7.57
C PHE A 48 -23.71 -16.27 -8.31
N ASN A 49 -24.82 -16.77 -7.78
CA ASN A 49 -26.18 -16.38 -8.16
C ASN A 49 -27.13 -16.62 -6.99
N THR A 50 -28.42 -16.32 -7.18
CA THR A 50 -29.44 -16.48 -6.14
C THR A 50 -29.55 -17.91 -5.61
N ALA A 51 -29.55 -18.90 -6.50
CA ALA A 51 -29.67 -20.31 -6.13
C ALA A 51 -28.49 -20.78 -5.27
N ILE A 52 -27.25 -20.43 -5.66
CA ILE A 52 -26.04 -20.74 -4.89
C ILE A 52 -26.10 -20.13 -3.48
N VAL A 53 -26.55 -18.87 -3.36
CA VAL A 53 -26.71 -18.22 -2.05
C VAL A 53 -27.78 -18.88 -1.21
N ASN A 54 -28.91 -19.24 -1.82
CA ASN A 54 -29.99 -19.94 -1.13
C ASN A 54 -29.52 -21.31 -0.62
N GLY A 55 -28.80 -22.06 -1.45
CA GLY A 55 -28.24 -23.34 -1.07
C GLY A 55 -27.17 -23.22 0.01
N PHE A 56 -26.32 -22.19 -0.04
CA PHE A 56 -25.37 -21.89 1.02
C PHE A 56 -26.06 -21.61 2.35
N ASN A 57 -27.06 -20.72 2.33
CA ASN A 57 -27.83 -20.36 3.51
C ASN A 57 -28.57 -21.57 4.10
N ARG A 58 -29.07 -22.46 3.24
CA ARG A 58 -29.75 -23.69 3.66
C ARG A 58 -28.77 -24.71 4.25
N LEU A 59 -27.66 -24.97 3.56
CA LEU A 59 -26.67 -25.98 3.96
C LEU A 59 -25.94 -25.59 5.26
N PHE A 60 -25.70 -24.30 5.50
CA PHE A 60 -24.93 -23.83 6.65
C PHE A 60 -25.74 -23.01 7.67
N HIS A 61 -27.05 -22.93 7.48
CA HIS A 61 -27.97 -22.14 8.31
C HIS A 61 -27.51 -20.68 8.49
N GLU A 62 -27.06 -20.08 7.39
CA GLU A 62 -26.59 -18.69 7.30
C GLU A 62 -27.67 -17.78 6.70
N LYS A 63 -27.42 -16.46 6.72
CA LYS A 63 -28.32 -15.44 6.15
C LYS A 63 -27.58 -14.46 5.25
N VAL A 64 -26.71 -15.00 4.39
CA VAL A 64 -25.95 -14.25 3.38
C VAL A 64 -26.91 -13.55 2.44
N LYS A 65 -26.68 -12.25 2.20
CA LYS A 65 -27.49 -11.41 1.31
C LYS A 65 -26.82 -11.19 -0.04
N LEU A 66 -27.64 -11.11 -1.08
CA LEU A 66 -27.19 -10.69 -2.42
C LEU A 66 -26.72 -9.23 -2.42
N GLY A 67 -25.82 -8.91 -3.35
CA GLY A 67 -25.44 -7.53 -3.64
C GLY A 67 -24.34 -6.92 -2.75
N SER A 68 -23.90 -7.61 -1.70
CA SER A 68 -22.82 -7.15 -0.80
C SER A 68 -21.52 -7.92 -1.06
N TRP A 69 -20.43 -7.20 -1.36
CA TRP A 69 -19.10 -7.79 -1.48
C TRP A 69 -18.63 -8.41 -0.16
N THR A 70 -18.97 -7.82 0.98
CA THR A 70 -18.65 -8.38 2.30
C THR A 70 -19.31 -9.73 2.52
N GLU A 71 -20.61 -9.85 2.20
CA GLU A 71 -21.37 -11.09 2.30
C GLU A 71 -20.84 -12.15 1.32
N TYR A 72 -20.53 -11.73 0.09
CA TYR A 72 -19.90 -12.61 -0.90
C TYR A 72 -18.53 -13.14 -0.45
N LEU A 73 -17.65 -12.27 0.06
CA LEU A 73 -16.32 -12.66 0.53
C LEU A 73 -16.39 -13.56 1.77
N ARG A 74 -17.40 -13.39 2.63
CA ARG A 74 -17.70 -14.32 3.72
C ARG A 74 -18.09 -15.70 3.21
N MET A 75 -19.06 -15.75 2.30
CA MET A 75 -19.50 -17.00 1.67
C MET A 75 -18.34 -17.70 0.94
N ARG A 76 -17.51 -16.94 0.22
CA ARG A 76 -16.31 -17.43 -0.47
C ARG A 76 -15.34 -18.11 0.49
N GLU A 77 -14.93 -17.43 1.57
CA GLU A 77 -13.98 -18.00 2.54
C GLU A 77 -14.51 -19.30 3.11
N PHE A 78 -15.82 -19.34 3.37
CA PHE A 78 -16.46 -20.55 3.86
C PHE A 78 -16.38 -21.71 2.86
N ILE A 79 -16.74 -21.45 1.60
CA ILE A 79 -16.67 -22.44 0.52
C ILE A 79 -15.23 -22.95 0.39
N LEU A 80 -14.24 -22.06 0.43
CA LEU A 80 -12.83 -22.44 0.36
C LEU A 80 -12.37 -23.29 1.53
N GLU A 81 -12.70 -22.92 2.76
CA GLU A 81 -12.29 -23.68 3.94
C GLU A 81 -12.91 -25.09 3.93
N LYS A 82 -14.19 -25.23 3.56
CA LYS A 82 -14.84 -26.54 3.44
C LYS A 82 -14.33 -27.35 2.25
N ASN A 83 -14.12 -26.72 1.08
CA ASN A 83 -13.57 -27.41 -0.09
C ASN A 83 -12.15 -27.93 0.17
N ASN A 84 -11.33 -27.15 0.88
CA ASN A 84 -9.98 -27.57 1.28
C ASN A 84 -9.98 -28.69 2.33
N ALA A 85 -10.96 -28.72 3.23
CA ALA A 85 -11.12 -29.81 4.20
C ALA A 85 -11.49 -31.14 3.51
N MET A 86 -12.15 -31.08 2.35
CA MET A 86 -12.59 -32.23 1.56
C MET A 86 -11.79 -32.37 0.24
N LYS A 87 -10.54 -31.90 0.22
CA LYS A 87 -9.73 -31.79 -1.02
C LYS A 87 -9.44 -33.13 -1.71
N SER A 88 -9.55 -34.25 -0.99
CA SER A 88 -9.44 -35.60 -1.57
C SER A 88 -10.70 -36.05 -2.32
N GLU A 89 -11.84 -35.42 -2.04
CA GLU A 89 -13.16 -35.81 -2.56
C GLU A 89 -13.73 -34.76 -3.53
N LEU A 90 -13.35 -33.49 -3.37
CA LEU A 90 -13.84 -32.37 -4.18
C LEU A 90 -12.77 -31.81 -5.11
N SER A 91 -13.23 -31.26 -6.23
CA SER A 91 -12.36 -30.55 -7.18
C SER A 91 -11.70 -29.32 -6.54
N ASN A 92 -10.50 -28.99 -6.99
CA ASN A 92 -9.87 -27.71 -6.67
C ASN A 92 -10.65 -26.52 -7.28
N ASP A 93 -11.40 -26.77 -8.36
CA ASP A 93 -12.30 -25.79 -8.96
C ASP A 93 -13.54 -25.61 -8.07
N LEU A 94 -13.74 -24.38 -7.59
CA LEU A 94 -14.84 -24.05 -6.69
C LEU A 94 -16.21 -24.11 -7.37
N GLY A 95 -16.26 -24.23 -8.69
CA GLY A 95 -17.46 -24.46 -9.47
C GLY A 95 -18.15 -25.78 -9.12
N ALA A 96 -17.41 -26.82 -8.74
CA ALA A 96 -18.02 -28.08 -8.31
C ALA A 96 -18.78 -27.90 -6.98
N PHE A 97 -18.17 -27.22 -6.00
CA PHE A 97 -18.82 -26.88 -4.73
C PHE A 97 -20.01 -25.95 -4.96
N ALA A 98 -19.85 -24.94 -5.82
CA ALA A 98 -20.92 -24.02 -6.15
C ALA A 98 -22.07 -24.71 -6.90
N GLY A 99 -21.80 -25.72 -7.74
CA GLY A 99 -22.82 -26.55 -8.37
C GLY A 99 -23.65 -27.33 -7.35
N LEU A 100 -23.00 -27.93 -6.35
CA LEU A 100 -23.71 -28.56 -5.23
C LEU A 100 -24.63 -27.56 -4.50
N LEU A 101 -24.12 -26.36 -4.19
CA LEU A 101 -24.92 -25.30 -3.58
C LEU A 101 -26.09 -24.87 -4.47
N PHE A 102 -25.88 -24.80 -5.78
CA PHE A 102 -26.95 -24.49 -6.73
C PHE A 102 -28.07 -25.53 -6.66
N ASP A 103 -27.73 -26.82 -6.74
CA ASP A 103 -28.71 -27.92 -6.72
C ASP A 103 -29.50 -27.97 -5.40
N ILE A 104 -28.84 -27.70 -4.28
CA ILE A 104 -29.49 -27.55 -2.97
C ILE A 104 -30.45 -26.36 -2.96
N GLY A 105 -30.01 -25.22 -3.51
CA GLY A 105 -30.76 -23.98 -3.55
C GLY A 105 -32.00 -24.03 -4.42
N GLU A 106 -31.94 -24.78 -5.53
CA GLU A 106 -33.08 -25.11 -6.39
C GLU A 106 -33.98 -26.21 -5.78
N GLY A 107 -33.53 -26.87 -4.71
CA GLY A 107 -34.28 -27.93 -4.04
C GLY A 107 -34.18 -29.29 -4.71
N ALA A 108 -33.26 -29.48 -5.66
CA ALA A 108 -32.98 -30.77 -6.29
C ALA A 108 -32.32 -31.77 -5.31
N ILE A 109 -31.64 -31.27 -4.27
CA ILE A 109 -31.04 -32.07 -3.20
C ILE A 109 -31.68 -31.70 -1.86
N GLN A 110 -32.15 -32.70 -1.12
CA GLN A 110 -32.62 -32.52 0.26
C GLN A 110 -31.45 -32.72 1.24
N ILE A 111 -31.39 -31.87 2.26
CA ILE A 111 -30.37 -31.91 3.30
C ILE A 111 -31.06 -32.13 4.64
N ASP A 112 -30.50 -33.01 5.47
CA ASP A 112 -30.87 -33.14 6.87
C ASP A 112 -30.22 -32.03 7.72
N ASP A 113 -31.00 -31.40 8.60
CA ASP A 113 -30.70 -30.17 9.37
C ASP A 113 -29.50 -30.24 10.37
N ASN A 114 -28.64 -31.25 10.30
CA ASN A 114 -27.58 -31.49 11.28
C ASN A 114 -26.21 -30.91 10.93
N THR A 115 -26.09 -30.03 9.93
CA THR A 115 -24.82 -29.35 9.58
C THR A 115 -24.80 -27.90 10.07
N LEU A 116 -24.86 -27.73 11.38
CA LEU A 116 -24.70 -26.42 12.02
C LEU A 116 -23.22 -26.09 12.22
N LEU A 117 -22.85 -24.87 11.82
CA LEU A 117 -21.60 -24.27 12.27
C LEU A 117 -21.67 -23.95 13.75
N SER A 118 -20.56 -24.15 14.45
CA SER A 118 -20.42 -23.60 15.79
C SER A 118 -20.34 -22.07 15.72
N ASP A 119 -20.92 -21.37 16.71
CA ASP A 119 -20.80 -19.91 16.82
C ASP A 119 -19.33 -19.44 16.91
N GLN A 120 -18.44 -20.32 17.36
CA GLN A 120 -17.00 -20.09 17.40
C GLN A 120 -16.38 -20.00 16.00
N GLU A 121 -16.75 -20.88 15.07
CA GLU A 121 -16.25 -20.85 13.69
C GLU A 121 -16.72 -19.59 12.95
N ARG A 122 -17.99 -19.22 13.12
CA ARG A 122 -18.57 -17.99 12.56
C ARG A 122 -17.80 -16.75 13.01
N THR A 123 -17.64 -16.62 14.33
CA THR A 123 -16.93 -15.47 14.93
C THR A 123 -15.47 -15.42 14.49
N ARG A 124 -14.81 -16.57 14.32
CA ARG A 124 -13.42 -16.65 13.83
C ARG A 124 -13.29 -16.13 12.40
N LEU A 125 -14.18 -16.55 11.51
CA LEU A 125 -14.19 -16.13 10.10
C LEU A 125 -14.46 -14.63 9.94
N GLU A 126 -15.47 -14.11 10.64
CA GLU A 126 -15.80 -12.68 10.59
C GLU A 126 -14.63 -11.82 11.05
N ARG A 127 -13.95 -12.20 12.13
CA ARG A 127 -12.74 -11.50 12.61
C ARG A 127 -11.59 -11.56 11.60
N LYS A 128 -11.39 -12.70 10.92
CA LYS A 128 -10.34 -12.86 9.89
C LYS A 128 -10.58 -11.91 8.71
N LEU A 129 -11.82 -11.87 8.22
CA LEU A 129 -12.23 -11.01 7.10
C LEU A 129 -12.12 -9.52 7.46
N ALA A 130 -12.63 -9.12 8.62
CA ALA A 130 -12.58 -7.74 9.08
C ALA A 130 -11.13 -7.23 9.18
N ARG A 131 -10.23 -8.01 9.80
CA ARG A 131 -8.80 -7.68 9.91
C ARG A 131 -8.12 -7.54 8.55
N ARG A 132 -8.41 -8.44 7.61
CA ARG A 132 -7.86 -8.40 6.25
C ARG A 132 -8.33 -7.15 5.49
N HIS A 133 -9.62 -6.83 5.62
CA HIS A 133 -10.22 -5.66 5.00
C HIS A 133 -9.62 -4.36 5.53
N GLU A 134 -9.55 -4.22 6.86
CA GLU A 134 -8.93 -3.07 7.53
C GLU A 134 -7.46 -2.89 7.10
N LYS A 135 -6.68 -3.97 7.07
CA LYS A 135 -5.28 -3.95 6.63
C LYS A 135 -5.12 -3.41 5.21
N ILE A 136 -5.92 -3.91 4.25
CA ILE A 136 -5.85 -3.48 2.85
C ILE A 136 -6.21 -2.00 2.68
N LEU A 137 -7.21 -1.52 3.42
CA LEU A 137 -7.59 -0.11 3.38
C LEU A 137 -6.51 0.79 3.97
N SER A 138 -5.95 0.39 5.11
CA SER A 138 -4.85 1.10 5.77
C SER A 138 -3.60 1.18 4.87
N GLU A 139 -3.20 0.07 4.24
CA GLU A 139 -2.06 0.05 3.31
C GLU A 139 -2.25 1.01 2.14
N LYS A 140 -3.45 1.07 1.57
CA LYS A 140 -3.76 2.01 0.48
C LYS A 140 -3.68 3.46 0.93
N GLU A 141 -4.18 3.77 2.13
CA GLU A 141 -4.12 5.12 2.69
C GLU A 141 -2.68 5.54 2.98
N GLU A 142 -1.86 4.63 3.50
CA GLU A 142 -0.42 4.87 3.68
C GLU A 142 0.31 5.09 2.35
N GLU A 143 0.01 4.32 1.29
CA GLU A 143 0.55 4.52 -0.05
C GLU A 143 0.17 5.90 -0.63
N GLN A 144 -1.07 6.35 -0.39
CA GLN A 144 -1.55 7.66 -0.82
C GLN A 144 -0.84 8.79 -0.08
N LEU A 145 -0.71 8.70 1.25
CA LEU A 145 0.01 9.68 2.07
C LEU A 145 1.49 9.75 1.68
N HIS A 146 2.13 8.61 1.43
CA HIS A 146 3.52 8.57 0.97
C HIS A 146 3.69 9.32 -0.36
N SER A 147 2.79 9.06 -1.31
CA SER A 147 2.82 9.70 -2.62
C SER A 147 2.52 11.20 -2.51
N GLU A 148 1.65 11.61 -1.61
CA GLU A 148 1.39 13.03 -1.32
C GLU A 148 2.63 13.75 -0.78
N MET A 149 3.33 13.17 0.19
CA MET A 149 4.53 13.78 0.77
C MET A 149 5.66 13.87 -0.25
N GLN A 150 5.89 12.81 -1.04
CA GLN A 150 6.85 12.84 -2.15
C GLN A 150 6.49 13.94 -3.16
N TYR A 151 5.21 14.06 -3.52
CA TYR A 151 4.75 15.10 -4.43
C TYR A 151 5.05 16.51 -3.90
N HIS A 152 4.78 16.79 -2.62
CA HIS A 152 5.10 18.08 -2.02
C HIS A 152 6.60 18.38 -2.07
N LEU A 153 7.45 17.40 -1.74
CA LEU A 153 8.90 17.57 -1.81
C LEU A 153 9.41 17.85 -3.24
N LEU A 154 8.89 17.13 -4.24
CA LEU A 154 9.22 17.38 -5.64
C LEU A 154 8.77 18.78 -6.07
N THR A 155 7.56 19.17 -5.68
CA THR A 155 6.98 20.48 -6.01
C THR A 155 7.79 21.62 -5.40
N ILE A 156 8.12 21.51 -4.11
CA ILE A 156 8.93 22.48 -3.39
C ILE A 156 10.31 22.60 -4.04
N GLY A 157 11.02 21.48 -4.26
CA GLY A 157 12.36 21.52 -4.82
C GLY A 157 12.40 22.18 -6.20
N ASN A 158 11.43 21.88 -7.06
CA ASN A 158 11.32 22.52 -8.37
C ASN A 158 10.99 24.02 -8.26
N ALA A 159 10.12 24.42 -7.33
CA ALA A 159 9.77 25.83 -7.10
C ALA A 159 10.97 26.64 -6.58
N LEU A 160 11.83 26.03 -5.76
CA LEU A 160 13.07 26.63 -5.27
C LEU A 160 14.22 26.59 -6.30
N GLY A 161 13.98 26.02 -7.49
CA GLY A 161 14.96 26.01 -8.58
C GLY A 161 15.96 24.85 -8.55
N TYR A 162 15.69 23.76 -7.82
CA TYR A 162 16.50 22.54 -7.84
C TYR A 162 16.05 21.58 -8.95
N ASP A 163 16.97 20.72 -9.40
CA ASP A 163 16.58 19.55 -10.19
C ASP A 163 16.21 18.40 -9.24
N VAL A 164 14.97 17.95 -9.31
CA VAL A 164 14.41 16.98 -8.35
C VAL A 164 14.28 15.61 -8.98
N ILE A 165 14.45 14.55 -8.19
CA ILE A 165 14.16 13.19 -8.64
C ILE A 165 13.52 12.37 -7.50
N CYS A 166 12.56 11.51 -7.85
CA CYS A 166 12.04 10.49 -6.96
C CYS A 166 12.72 9.13 -7.20
N ALA A 167 12.63 8.25 -6.21
CA ALA A 167 13.12 6.88 -6.31
C ALA A 167 12.55 6.17 -7.56
N SER A 168 13.36 5.32 -8.18
CA SER A 168 13.02 4.72 -9.49
C SER A 168 11.75 3.86 -9.46
N ASN A 169 11.48 3.21 -8.33
CA ASN A 169 10.26 2.44 -8.06
C ASN A 169 8.99 3.32 -7.99
N ASP A 170 9.14 4.62 -7.79
CA ASP A 170 8.04 5.55 -7.54
C ASP A 170 7.77 6.51 -8.70
N LYS A 171 8.58 6.47 -9.77
CA LYS A 171 8.40 7.31 -10.97
C LYS A 171 7.03 7.21 -11.63
N SER A 172 6.38 6.03 -11.56
CA SER A 172 5.06 5.81 -12.14
C SER A 172 3.90 6.32 -11.27
N ARG A 173 4.19 6.80 -10.06
CA ARG A 173 3.18 7.32 -9.14
C ARG A 173 2.66 8.68 -9.60
N CYS A 174 1.49 9.03 -9.06
CA CYS A 174 0.88 10.34 -9.26
C CYS A 174 0.16 10.78 -7.98
N HIS A 175 0.02 12.09 -7.83
CA HIS A 175 -0.79 12.70 -6.78
C HIS A 175 -1.70 13.77 -7.40
N ASN A 176 -3.01 13.71 -7.11
CA ASN A 176 -4.02 14.62 -7.68
C ASN A 176 -3.95 14.81 -9.21
N GLY A 177 -3.61 13.76 -9.95
CA GLY A 177 -3.49 13.81 -11.42
C GLY A 177 -2.13 14.29 -11.94
N HIS A 178 -1.23 14.73 -11.07
CA HIS A 178 0.13 15.09 -11.42
C HIS A 178 1.06 13.89 -11.29
N SER A 179 1.60 13.41 -12.41
CA SER A 179 2.56 12.30 -12.42
C SER A 179 3.95 12.78 -12.04
N PHE A 180 4.68 11.96 -11.27
CA PHE A 180 6.02 12.31 -10.80
C PHE A 180 7.01 12.44 -11.94
N SER A 181 6.82 11.70 -13.04
CA SER A 181 7.68 11.78 -14.22
C SER A 181 7.67 13.15 -14.90
N PHE A 182 6.63 13.96 -14.74
CA PHE A 182 6.59 15.32 -15.31
C PHE A 182 7.31 16.36 -14.45
N ILE A 183 7.61 16.03 -13.19
CA ILE A 183 8.23 16.95 -12.22
C ILE A 183 9.68 16.52 -11.93
N SER A 184 9.93 15.21 -11.94
CA SER A 184 11.22 14.60 -11.66
C SER A 184 12.10 14.51 -12.90
N LEU A 185 13.41 14.47 -12.70
CA LEU A 185 14.37 14.05 -13.71
C LEU A 185 14.09 12.62 -14.21
N ASP A 186 14.25 12.41 -15.51
CA ASP A 186 14.10 11.10 -16.14
C ASP A 186 15.21 10.12 -15.75
N VAL A 187 16.43 10.61 -15.53
CA VAL A 187 17.61 9.80 -15.21
C VAL A 187 18.26 10.35 -13.94
N PHE A 188 18.61 9.45 -13.01
CA PHE A 188 19.36 9.82 -11.82
C PHE A 188 20.78 10.26 -12.24
N PRO A 189 21.20 11.50 -11.92
CA PRO A 189 22.51 12.01 -12.31
C PRO A 189 23.67 11.08 -11.91
N GLU A 190 24.67 10.99 -12.78
CA GLU A 190 25.91 10.26 -12.48
C GLU A 190 26.60 10.87 -11.26
N ILE A 191 26.81 10.06 -10.23
CA ILE A 191 27.50 10.42 -8.99
C ILE A 191 28.71 9.52 -8.79
N ASN A 192 29.81 10.08 -8.26
CA ASN A 192 31.08 9.38 -8.12
C ASN A 192 31.13 8.51 -6.86
N VAL A 193 30.39 7.40 -6.88
CA VAL A 193 30.34 6.37 -5.81
C VAL A 193 30.38 4.99 -6.43
N ASP A 194 30.72 3.97 -5.64
CA ASP A 194 30.71 2.59 -6.12
C ASP A 194 29.28 2.13 -6.51
N PRO A 195 29.15 1.10 -7.36
CA PRO A 195 27.84 0.67 -7.87
C PRO A 195 26.84 0.24 -6.80
N ASP A 196 27.29 -0.32 -5.68
CA ASP A 196 26.39 -0.81 -4.64
C ASP A 196 25.88 0.34 -3.76
N THR A 197 26.77 1.28 -3.41
CA THR A 197 26.37 2.54 -2.77
C THR A 197 25.42 3.36 -3.66
N ARG A 198 25.68 3.41 -4.99
CA ARG A 198 24.77 4.06 -5.94
C ARG A 198 23.38 3.44 -5.90
N LYS A 199 23.28 2.11 -5.91
CA LYS A 199 21.98 1.42 -5.80
C LYS A 199 21.24 1.83 -4.54
N THR A 200 21.91 1.87 -3.39
CA THR A 200 21.30 2.28 -2.12
C THR A 200 20.82 3.73 -2.16
N ILE A 201 21.64 4.66 -2.67
CA ILE A 201 21.27 6.07 -2.81
C ILE A 201 20.07 6.24 -3.74
N THR A 202 19.98 5.48 -4.84
CA THR A 202 18.85 5.57 -5.77
C THR A 202 17.51 5.06 -5.22
N LEU A 203 17.52 4.44 -4.03
CA LEU A 203 16.32 4.03 -3.30
C LEU A 203 15.81 5.12 -2.33
N ILE A 204 16.54 6.23 -2.17
CA ILE A 204 16.08 7.37 -1.38
C ILE A 204 14.86 7.98 -2.08
N ASP A 205 13.80 8.23 -1.32
CA ASP A 205 12.48 8.58 -1.86
C ASP A 205 12.50 9.83 -2.73
N VAL A 206 13.18 10.89 -2.29
CA VAL A 206 13.36 12.13 -3.07
C VAL A 206 14.78 12.68 -2.86
N VAL A 207 15.42 13.08 -3.96
CA VAL A 207 16.74 13.74 -3.96
C VAL A 207 16.67 15.02 -4.78
N TRP A 208 17.29 16.09 -4.27
CA TRP A 208 17.42 17.37 -4.96
C TRP A 208 18.87 17.61 -5.35
N PHE A 209 19.08 18.09 -6.57
CA PHE A 209 20.37 18.48 -7.12
C PHE A 209 20.42 19.99 -7.36
N GLU A 210 21.59 20.58 -7.18
CA GLU A 210 21.85 21.94 -7.64
C GLU A 210 21.60 22.03 -9.15
N LYS A 211 20.92 23.10 -9.59
CA LYS A 211 20.38 23.22 -10.95
C LYS A 211 21.45 22.97 -12.02
N GLY A 212 21.18 22.03 -12.92
CA GLY A 212 22.07 21.68 -14.04
C GLY A 212 23.35 20.95 -13.63
N THR A 213 23.43 20.43 -12.41
CA THR A 213 24.61 19.72 -11.89
C THR A 213 24.25 18.34 -11.34
N ASN A 214 25.26 17.58 -10.93
CA ASN A 214 25.12 16.33 -10.18
C ASN A 214 25.41 16.49 -8.68
N VAL A 215 25.46 17.73 -8.18
CA VAL A 215 25.72 18.01 -6.75
C VAL A 215 24.41 17.86 -5.98
N ILE A 216 24.37 16.91 -5.04
CA ILE A 216 23.20 16.67 -4.21
C ILE A 216 23.10 17.76 -3.15
N SER A 217 21.96 18.45 -3.12
CA SER A 217 21.68 19.53 -2.17
C SER A 217 20.89 19.05 -0.95
N CYS A 218 19.88 18.21 -1.19
CA CYS A 218 19.00 17.62 -0.17
C CYS A 218 18.64 16.18 -0.51
N ALA A 219 18.39 15.38 0.52
CA ALA A 219 17.85 14.03 0.41
C ALA A 219 16.75 13.81 1.45
N PHE A 220 15.67 13.16 1.05
CA PHE A 220 14.47 12.97 1.85
C PHE A 220 14.04 11.51 1.81
N GLU A 221 13.84 10.97 3.01
CA GLU A 221 13.21 9.66 3.17
C GLU A 221 11.81 9.84 3.76
N VAL A 222 10.78 9.34 3.08
CA VAL A 222 9.37 9.47 3.45
C VAL A 222 8.91 8.18 4.12
N GLU A 223 8.84 8.19 5.44
CA GLU A 223 8.49 6.99 6.18
C GLU A 223 6.98 6.70 6.16
N LYS A 224 6.63 5.43 5.94
CA LYS A 224 5.25 4.92 6.01
C LYS A 224 5.04 4.01 7.22
N SER A 225 4.77 2.73 6.98
CA SER A 225 4.84 1.60 7.92
C SER A 225 6.16 0.82 7.83
N THR A 226 7.10 1.27 6.99
CA THR A 226 8.46 0.73 6.89
C THR A 226 9.29 1.07 8.12
N SER A 227 10.42 0.36 8.27
CA SER A 227 11.37 0.60 9.35
C SER A 227 12.09 1.93 9.13
N ILE A 228 11.82 2.91 10.01
CA ILE A 228 12.54 4.20 10.11
C ILE A 228 14.06 4.01 10.08
N TYR A 229 14.53 2.92 10.69
CA TYR A 229 15.95 2.60 10.75
C TYR A 229 16.56 2.36 9.36
N SER A 230 15.83 1.74 8.44
CA SER A 230 16.33 1.49 7.09
C SER A 230 16.47 2.78 6.27
N GLY A 231 15.51 3.70 6.41
CA GLY A 231 15.57 5.03 5.81
C GLY A 231 16.75 5.85 6.30
N ILE A 232 16.96 5.86 7.63
CA ILE A 232 18.12 6.51 8.26
C ILE A 232 19.43 5.96 7.69
N LEU A 233 19.55 4.64 7.50
CA LEU A 233 20.78 4.03 7.00
C LEU A 233 21.09 4.46 5.56
N ARG A 234 20.08 4.54 4.67
CA ARG A 234 20.26 5.06 3.30
C ARG A 234 20.76 6.50 3.27
N LEU A 235 20.21 7.34 4.14
CA LEU A 235 20.66 8.73 4.29
C LEU A 235 22.11 8.81 4.84
N LYS A 236 22.50 7.87 5.72
CA LYS A 236 23.89 7.78 6.22
C LYS A 236 24.86 7.33 5.13
N ASP A 237 24.49 6.33 4.32
CA ASP A 237 25.33 5.89 3.19
C ASP A 237 25.59 7.03 2.20
N LEU A 238 24.58 7.87 1.98
CA LEU A 238 24.72 9.08 1.17
C LEU A 238 25.76 10.05 1.74
N ILE A 239 25.64 10.46 3.01
CA ILE A 239 26.54 11.50 3.56
C ILE A 239 27.99 11.01 3.72
N TYR A 240 28.21 9.74 4.03
CA TYR A 240 29.56 9.16 4.06
C TYR A 240 30.24 9.17 2.69
N SER A 241 29.45 9.18 1.62
CA SER A 241 29.97 9.26 0.24
C SER A 241 30.37 10.68 -0.18
N PHE A 242 29.90 11.73 0.51
CA PHE A 242 30.08 13.14 0.14
C PHE A 242 30.55 14.02 1.30
N THR A 243 31.73 13.72 1.86
CA THR A 243 32.26 14.42 3.05
C THR A 243 32.63 15.89 2.83
N ASN A 244 33.04 16.27 1.60
CA ASN A 244 33.47 17.64 1.30
C ASN A 244 32.30 18.63 1.08
N ASN A 245 31.13 18.13 0.68
CA ASN A 245 29.92 18.93 0.50
C ASN A 245 28.70 18.11 0.91
N PRO A 246 28.47 17.93 2.22
CA PRO A 246 27.43 17.05 2.72
C PRO A 246 26.04 17.62 2.40
N PRO A 247 25.13 16.80 1.85
CA PRO A 247 23.75 17.23 1.58
C PRO A 247 22.97 17.40 2.89
N SER A 248 21.91 18.22 2.84
CA SER A 248 20.95 18.29 3.95
C SER A 248 20.03 17.08 3.95
N LEU A 249 19.97 16.36 5.06
CA LEU A 249 19.23 15.09 5.17
C LEU A 249 17.95 15.29 5.99
N PHE A 250 16.83 14.78 5.46
CA PHE A 250 15.53 14.89 6.10
C PHE A 250 14.81 13.54 6.15
N LEU A 251 14.28 13.22 7.33
CA LEU A 251 13.32 12.16 7.53
C LEU A 251 11.92 12.77 7.58
N VAL A 252 11.04 12.43 6.64
CA VAL A 252 9.66 12.92 6.61
C VAL A 252 8.78 11.84 7.20
N ILE A 253 8.11 12.13 8.31
CA ILE A 253 7.43 11.11 9.14
C ILE A 253 5.97 11.45 9.43
N PRO A 254 5.09 10.44 9.59
CA PRO A 254 3.76 10.67 10.11
C PRO A 254 3.83 11.25 11.52
N ASP A 255 2.96 12.20 11.85
CA ASP A 255 2.86 12.84 13.16
C ASP A 255 2.85 11.83 14.32
N LYS A 256 2.06 10.76 14.16
CA LYS A 256 1.92 9.67 15.15
C LYS A 256 3.22 8.90 15.42
N ARG A 257 4.20 8.96 14.51
CA ARG A 257 5.50 8.25 14.59
C ARG A 257 6.65 9.15 15.08
N GLU A 258 6.39 10.41 15.44
CA GLU A 258 7.43 11.34 15.90
C GLU A 258 8.24 10.78 17.09
N LYS A 259 7.57 10.20 18.09
CA LYS A 259 8.25 9.57 19.23
C LYS A 259 9.15 8.41 18.83
N GLU A 260 8.72 7.60 17.87
CA GLU A 260 9.48 6.46 17.35
C GLU A 260 10.72 6.94 16.59
N ALA A 261 10.55 7.93 15.71
CA ALA A 261 11.66 8.54 14.96
C ALA A 261 12.71 9.15 15.90
N LEU A 262 12.25 9.87 16.93
CA LEU A 262 13.13 10.43 17.96
C LEU A 262 13.93 9.35 18.69
N LEU A 263 13.31 8.21 19.02
CA LEU A 263 14.01 7.09 19.66
C LEU A 263 15.08 6.48 18.75
N GLN A 264 14.82 6.37 17.44
CA GLN A 264 15.80 5.85 16.48
C GLN A 264 16.96 6.83 16.30
N LEU A 265 16.67 8.09 16.04
CA LEU A 265 17.67 9.13 15.80
C LEU A 265 18.55 9.42 17.04
N ARG A 266 18.07 9.16 18.26
CA ARG A 266 18.86 9.24 19.51
C ARG A 266 19.82 8.07 19.73
N ARG A 267 19.80 7.04 18.90
CA ARG A 267 20.70 5.90 19.07
C ARG A 267 22.16 6.35 18.90
N PRO A 268 23.10 5.92 19.76
CA PRO A 268 24.50 6.31 19.65
C PRO A 268 25.12 6.04 18.27
N SER A 269 24.77 4.92 17.62
CA SER A 269 25.23 4.58 16.27
C SER A 269 24.72 5.51 15.16
N ILE A 270 23.65 6.27 15.44
CA ILE A 270 23.11 7.27 14.54
C ILE A 270 23.68 8.66 14.88
N GLN A 271 23.81 8.99 16.17
CA GLN A 271 24.37 10.28 16.62
C GLN A 271 25.89 10.41 16.46
N SER A 272 26.65 9.32 16.47
CA SER A 272 28.12 9.34 16.42
C SER A 272 28.72 9.84 15.10
N SER A 273 27.88 10.20 14.13
CA SER A 273 28.26 10.81 12.86
C SER A 273 27.94 12.30 12.86
N ASP A 274 28.86 13.15 12.40
CA ASP A 274 28.68 14.63 12.24
C ASP A 274 27.48 15.03 11.35
N SER A 275 26.83 14.06 10.72
CA SER A 275 25.63 14.22 9.93
C SER A 275 24.36 14.38 10.79
N HIS A 276 23.84 15.60 10.86
CA HIS A 276 22.60 15.89 11.56
C HIS A 276 21.39 15.64 10.64
N ILE A 277 20.78 14.46 10.77
CA ILE A 277 19.50 14.16 10.13
C ILE A 277 18.40 14.97 10.83
N ARG A 278 17.71 15.80 10.04
CA ARG A 278 16.52 16.53 10.48
C ARG A 278 15.28 15.69 10.24
N TYR A 279 14.18 15.99 10.92
CA TYR A 279 12.89 15.39 10.57
C TYR A 279 11.80 16.44 10.40
N ILE A 280 10.84 16.14 9.52
CA ILE A 280 9.66 16.96 9.22
C ILE A 280 8.43 16.07 9.42
N VAL A 281 7.43 16.54 10.15
CA VAL A 281 6.17 15.80 10.31
C VAL A 281 5.24 16.08 9.12
N PHE A 282 4.42 15.10 8.74
CA PHE A 282 3.55 15.18 7.56
C PHE A 282 2.63 16.42 7.59
N SER A 283 2.02 16.71 8.73
CA SER A 283 1.14 17.87 8.89
C SER A 283 1.84 19.19 8.56
N GLU A 284 3.08 19.35 9.00
CA GLU A 284 3.89 20.56 8.82
C GLU A 284 4.33 20.73 7.37
N LEU A 285 4.78 19.64 6.72
CA LEU A 285 5.14 19.66 5.30
C LEU A 285 3.92 20.03 4.44
N ARG A 286 2.77 19.41 4.72
CA ARG A 286 1.52 19.66 4.00
C ARG A 286 1.06 21.11 4.13
N SER A 287 1.03 21.65 5.35
CA SER A 287 0.55 23.03 5.60
C SER A 287 1.49 24.09 5.02
N SER A 288 2.79 23.78 4.93
CA SER A 288 3.81 24.73 4.50
C SER A 288 4.13 24.69 3.02
N CYS A 289 3.74 23.64 2.29
CA CYS A 289 4.12 23.43 0.89
C CYS A 289 3.89 24.67 -0.01
N ASP A 290 2.66 25.19 -0.04
CA ASP A 290 2.31 26.34 -0.90
C ASP A 290 3.06 27.61 -0.52
N ALA A 291 3.22 27.85 0.79
CA ALA A 291 3.96 29.00 1.30
C ALA A 291 5.44 28.93 0.93
N ILE A 292 6.05 27.75 1.03
CA ILE A 292 7.45 27.54 0.65
C ILE A 292 7.61 27.69 -0.86
N CYS A 293 6.72 27.12 -1.67
CA CYS A 293 6.79 27.28 -3.12
C CYS A 293 6.68 28.74 -3.58
N LYS A 294 5.96 29.58 -2.80
CA LYS A 294 5.73 30.99 -3.15
C LYS A 294 6.79 31.95 -2.61
N PHE A 295 7.30 31.69 -1.41
CA PHE A 295 8.13 32.64 -0.65
C PHE A 295 9.50 32.09 -0.26
N GLY A 296 9.76 30.80 -0.50
CA GLY A 296 11.07 30.21 -0.24
C GLY A 296 12.08 30.66 -1.31
N GLU A 297 13.31 30.87 -0.87
CA GLU A 297 14.42 31.28 -1.76
C GLU A 297 15.36 30.10 -2.04
N ASP A 298 15.64 29.29 -1.02
CA ASP A 298 16.54 28.13 -1.11
C ASP A 298 16.15 27.04 -0.09
N LYS A 299 16.93 25.95 -0.03
CA LYS A 299 16.73 24.83 0.90
C LYS A 299 16.73 25.20 2.38
N GLU A 300 17.29 26.33 2.79
CA GLU A 300 17.36 26.73 4.20
C GLU A 300 15.97 26.97 4.78
N ILE A 301 14.98 27.28 3.95
CA ILE A 301 13.58 27.40 4.37
C ILE A 301 13.06 26.12 5.03
N LEU A 302 13.55 24.94 4.62
CA LEU A 302 13.18 23.65 5.21
C LEU A 302 13.61 23.55 6.67
N LYS A 303 14.66 24.28 7.09
CA LYS A 303 15.09 24.30 8.49
C LYS A 303 14.02 24.88 9.40
N LYS A 304 13.16 25.78 8.90
CA LYS A 304 12.06 26.39 9.67
C LYS A 304 10.93 25.42 10.00
N ILE A 305 10.73 24.40 9.15
CA ILE A 305 9.68 23.38 9.31
C ILE A 305 10.22 22.02 9.80
N SER A 306 11.54 21.93 9.97
CA SER A 306 12.22 20.72 10.42
C SER A 306 12.68 20.82 11.87
N LYS A 307 12.78 19.68 12.53
CA LYS A 307 13.28 19.53 13.90
C LYS A 307 14.57 18.74 13.92
N THR A 308 15.42 19.00 14.91
CA THR A 308 16.68 18.27 15.17
C THR A 308 16.62 17.58 16.53
N ILE A 309 17.46 16.56 16.71
CA ILE A 309 17.75 16.02 18.02
C ILE A 309 18.96 16.79 18.54
N PHE A 310 18.72 17.62 19.55
CA PHE A 310 19.77 18.36 20.25
C PHE A 310 20.77 17.40 20.90
#